data_AF-A0A1W2DUK8-F1
#
_entry.id   AF-A0A1W2DUK8-F1
#
_cell.length_a   1.000
_cell.length_b   1.000
_cell.length_c   1.000
_cell.angle_alpha   90.00
_cell.angle_beta   90.00
_cell.angle_gamma   90.00
#
_symmetry.space_group_name_H-M   'P 1'
#
loop_
_entity.id
_entity.type
_entity.pdbx_description
1 polymer ?
#
loop_
_entity_poly.entity_id
_entity_poly.type
_entity_poly.pdbx_seq_one_letter_code
_entity_poly.pdbx_strand_id
1 'polypeptide(L)'
;MAKIRMKVAFAASLFTASAPVSAQGIAHTWFMRGSIVGIDYRGPVVCIGRVDGAEAGQVLEVYRPAPVYLRRRGSNHYRKKLIAHVAVDQIINDHYAHVTVIDGEPRKGDIVELQRHH
;
A
#
# COMPACT_ATOMS: atom_id res chain seq x y z
N MET A 1 46.11 58.93 -10.42
CA MET A 1 45.89 57.59 -9.83
C MET A 1 44.40 57.35 -9.65
N ALA A 2 43.79 56.56 -10.52
CA ALA A 2 42.34 56.38 -10.61
C ALA A 2 41.84 55.31 -9.62
N LYS A 3 40.83 55.65 -8.82
CA LYS A 3 40.19 54.76 -7.85
C LYS A 3 39.11 53.94 -8.56
N ILE A 4 39.36 52.65 -8.78
CA ILE A 4 38.37 51.73 -9.35
C ILE A 4 37.40 51.34 -8.24
N ARG A 5 36.16 51.84 -8.32
CA ARG A 5 35.05 51.44 -7.43
C ARG A 5 34.36 50.22 -8.04
N MET A 6 34.66 49.04 -7.50
CA MET A 6 34.04 47.78 -7.91
C MET A 6 32.62 47.72 -7.34
N LYS A 7 31.61 47.87 -8.20
CA LYS A 7 30.20 47.69 -7.83
C LYS A 7 29.88 46.19 -7.89
N VAL A 8 29.66 45.56 -6.74
CA VAL A 8 29.21 44.17 -6.65
C VAL A 8 27.70 44.16 -6.94
N ALA A 9 27.32 43.63 -8.09
CA ALA A 9 25.92 43.35 -8.41
C ALA A 9 25.54 41.98 -7.84
N PHE A 10 24.64 41.97 -6.85
CA PHE A 10 24.12 40.74 -6.25
C PHE A 10 23.00 40.21 -7.17
N ALA A 11 23.32 39.22 -8.01
CA ALA A 11 22.33 38.53 -8.83
C ALA A 11 21.48 37.62 -7.92
N ALA A 12 20.25 38.05 -7.61
CA ALA A 12 19.29 37.24 -6.89
C ALA A 12 18.84 36.07 -7.78
N SER A 13 19.41 34.89 -7.55
CA SER A 13 18.95 33.65 -8.18
C SER A 13 17.55 33.33 -7.66
N LEU A 14 16.55 33.34 -8.56
CA LEU A 14 15.22 32.83 -8.27
C LEU A 14 15.34 31.32 -7.98
N PHE A 15 15.20 30.94 -6.72
CA PHE A 15 14.91 29.56 -6.34
C PHE A 15 13.55 29.18 -6.92
N THR A 16 13.54 28.43 -8.01
CA THR A 16 12.35 27.70 -8.45
C THR A 16 12.07 26.63 -7.42
N ALA A 17 11.08 26.88 -6.55
CA ALA A 17 10.56 25.90 -5.61
C ALA A 17 9.95 24.74 -6.39
N SER A 18 10.77 23.72 -6.67
CA SER A 18 10.29 22.41 -7.09
C SER A 18 9.70 21.74 -5.86
N ALA A 19 8.40 21.95 -5.61
CA ALA A 19 7.72 21.16 -4.58
C ALA A 19 7.78 19.68 -5.01
N PRO A 20 8.28 18.75 -4.17
CA PRO A 20 8.21 17.35 -4.52
C PRO A 20 6.74 16.92 -4.56
N VAL A 21 6.29 16.50 -5.74
CA VAL A 21 5.03 15.76 -5.95
C VAL A 21 5.24 14.34 -5.41
N SER A 22 5.44 14.21 -4.10
CA SER A 22 5.54 12.90 -3.42
C SER A 22 4.91 12.94 -2.03
N ALA A 23 3.93 13.83 -1.84
CA ALA A 23 3.12 13.89 -0.63
C ALA A 23 1.91 12.94 -0.68
N GLN A 24 1.97 11.86 -1.45
CA GLN A 24 1.10 10.69 -1.26
C GLN A 24 1.60 9.88 -0.05
N GLY A 25 1.49 10.50 1.13
CA GLY A 25 1.27 9.86 2.41
C GLY A 25 2.36 8.93 2.95
N ILE A 26 3.16 9.48 3.86
CA ILE A 26 3.76 8.76 5.01
C ILE A 26 2.65 8.23 5.97
N ALA A 27 1.42 8.02 5.49
CA ALA A 27 0.25 7.59 6.27
C ALA A 27 -0.31 6.22 5.84
N HIS A 28 0.23 5.59 4.78
CA HIS A 28 0.03 4.16 4.50
C HIS A 28 1.12 3.29 5.16
N THR A 29 1.76 3.81 6.20
CA THR A 29 3.16 3.53 6.57
C THR A 29 3.42 2.35 7.47
N TRP A 30 2.39 1.65 7.93
CA TRP A 30 2.58 0.48 8.80
C TRP A 30 2.00 -0.82 8.23
N PHE A 31 0.97 -0.72 7.38
CA PHE A 31 0.30 -1.86 6.77
C PHE A 31 0.09 -1.56 5.28
N MET A 32 0.77 -2.28 4.40
CA MET A 32 0.44 -2.24 2.97
C MET A 32 -0.81 -3.09 2.75
N ARG A 33 -1.84 -2.50 2.15
CA ARG A 33 -3.13 -3.16 1.92
C ARG A 33 -3.29 -3.48 0.44
N GLY A 34 -3.27 -4.77 0.12
CA GLY A 34 -3.64 -5.27 -1.20
C GLY A 34 -5.06 -5.81 -1.22
N SER A 35 -5.44 -6.37 -2.36
CA SER A 35 -6.68 -7.16 -2.47
C SER A 35 -6.45 -8.39 -3.32
N ILE A 36 -7.32 -9.38 -3.17
CA ILE A 36 -7.35 -10.55 -4.05
C ILE A 36 -7.93 -10.12 -5.39
N VAL A 37 -7.09 -10.09 -6.42
CA VAL A 37 -7.46 -9.62 -7.77
C VAL A 37 -8.06 -10.74 -8.63
N GLY A 38 -7.71 -11.98 -8.32
CA GLY A 38 -8.17 -13.17 -9.02
C GLY A 38 -7.91 -14.43 -8.21
N ILE A 39 -8.53 -15.51 -8.65
CA ILE A 39 -8.27 -16.87 -8.17
C ILE A 39 -8.17 -17.72 -9.43
N ASP A 40 -7.06 -18.41 -9.61
CA ASP A 40 -6.84 -19.32 -10.73
C ASP A 40 -6.62 -20.76 -10.23
N TYR A 41 -6.12 -21.63 -11.11
CA TYR A 41 -5.91 -23.05 -10.81
C TYR A 41 -4.84 -23.30 -9.75
N ARG A 42 -3.96 -22.32 -9.47
CA ARG A 42 -2.91 -22.39 -8.43
C ARG A 42 -3.39 -21.81 -7.11
N GLY A 43 -4.34 -20.90 -7.14
CA GLY A 43 -4.91 -20.28 -5.96
C GLY A 43 -5.17 -18.78 -6.14
N PRO A 44 -5.40 -18.06 -5.04
CA PRO A 44 -5.58 -16.61 -5.08
C PRO A 44 -4.31 -15.87 -5.52
N VAL A 45 -4.53 -14.77 -6.24
CA VAL A 45 -3.50 -13.78 -6.59
C VAL A 45 -3.80 -12.48 -5.85
N VAL A 46 -2.82 -11.96 -5.14
CA VAL A 46 -2.93 -10.73 -4.35
C VAL A 46 -2.19 -9.58 -5.01
N CYS A 47 -2.75 -8.38 -4.92
CA CYS A 47 -2.08 -7.12 -5.27
C CYS A 47 -1.12 -6.69 -4.14
N ILE A 48 -0.16 -7.56 -3.82
CA ILE A 48 0.97 -7.29 -2.94
C ILE A 48 2.16 -8.02 -3.56
N GLY A 49 3.17 -7.29 -4.01
CA GLY A 49 4.36 -7.85 -4.66
C GLY A 49 5.66 -7.35 -4.05
N ARG A 50 6.73 -7.40 -4.85
CA ARG A 50 8.09 -7.05 -4.40
C ARG A 50 8.20 -5.63 -3.85
N VAL A 51 7.59 -4.63 -4.49
CA VAL A 51 7.73 -3.23 -4.05
C VAL A 51 6.88 -2.93 -2.81
N ASP A 52 5.87 -3.76 -2.56
CA ASP A 52 5.07 -3.72 -1.35
C ASP A 52 5.80 -4.34 -0.15
N GLY A 53 6.81 -5.19 -0.42
CA GLY A 53 7.61 -5.90 0.57
C GLY A 53 7.10 -7.31 0.86
N ALA A 54 6.39 -7.95 -0.07
CA ALA A 54 5.99 -9.35 0.09
C ALA A 54 7.21 -10.28 -0.03
N GLU A 55 7.27 -11.25 0.89
CA GLU A 55 8.27 -12.31 0.90
C GLU A 55 7.60 -13.68 0.83
N ALA A 56 8.22 -14.63 0.13
CA ALA A 56 7.71 -16.00 0.09
C ALA A 56 7.79 -16.65 1.48
N GLY A 57 6.76 -17.42 1.83
CA GLY A 57 6.57 -18.02 3.15
C GLY A 57 5.86 -17.10 4.16
N GLN A 58 5.68 -15.81 3.85
CA GLN A 58 5.00 -14.88 4.74
C GLN A 58 3.50 -15.19 4.82
N VAL A 59 2.96 -15.20 6.04
CA VAL A 59 1.52 -15.37 6.28
C VAL A 59 0.84 -14.01 6.36
N LEU A 60 -0.24 -13.85 5.61
CA LEU A 60 -1.03 -12.63 5.51
C LEU A 60 -2.47 -12.89 5.94
N GLU A 61 -3.06 -11.88 6.57
CA GLU A 61 -4.46 -11.91 6.97
C GLU A 61 -5.36 -11.36 5.86
N VAL A 62 -6.48 -12.03 5.63
CA VAL A 62 -7.47 -11.65 4.63
C VAL A 62 -8.76 -11.21 5.31
N TYR A 63 -9.24 -10.02 4.94
CA TYR A 63 -10.40 -9.36 5.51
C TYR A 63 -11.46 -9.06 4.46
N ARG A 64 -12.74 -9.23 4.83
CA ARG A 64 -13.87 -8.76 4.04
C ARG A 64 -14.55 -7.58 4.72
N PRO A 65 -14.64 -6.41 4.07
CA PRO A 65 -15.48 -5.32 4.53
C PRO A 65 -16.95 -5.77 4.57
N ALA A 66 -17.59 -5.64 5.73
CA ALA A 66 -19.01 -5.93 5.89
C ALA A 66 -19.74 -4.71 6.48
N PRO A 67 -20.93 -4.35 5.95
CA PRO A 67 -21.71 -3.26 6.51
C PRO A 67 -22.13 -3.60 7.94
N VAL A 68 -22.07 -2.61 8.81
CA VAL A 68 -22.61 -2.68 10.17
C VAL A 68 -23.97 -2.00 10.14
N TYR A 69 -25.03 -2.82 10.13
CA TYR A 69 -26.40 -2.31 10.22
C TYR A 69 -26.70 -1.87 11.66
N LEU A 70 -26.38 -0.63 12.01
CA LEU A 70 -26.88 -0.04 13.25
C LEU A 70 -28.34 0.37 13.05
N ARG A 71 -29.15 0.28 14.11
CA ARG A 71 -30.58 0.68 14.09
C ARG A 71 -30.79 2.19 13.85
N ARG A 72 -29.74 2.97 13.64
CA ARG A 72 -29.77 4.42 13.44
C ARG A 72 -29.62 4.75 11.95
N ARG A 73 -30.63 5.43 11.40
CA ARG A 73 -30.66 5.91 10.01
C ARG A 73 -29.41 6.77 9.73
N GLY A 74 -28.62 6.39 8.72
CA GLY A 74 -27.47 7.18 8.23
C GLY A 74 -26.08 6.74 8.70
N SER A 75 -25.93 5.63 9.43
CA SER A 75 -24.61 5.15 9.85
C SER A 75 -24.00 4.21 8.79
N ASN A 76 -23.22 4.74 7.84
CA ASN A 76 -22.44 3.93 6.89
C ASN A 76 -21.14 3.44 7.54
N HIS A 77 -21.22 2.50 8.48
CA HIS A 77 -20.03 1.88 9.07
C HIS A 77 -19.74 0.53 8.40
N TYR A 78 -18.46 0.29 8.11
CA TYR A 78 -17.95 -1.02 7.69
C TYR A 78 -17.07 -1.57 8.78
N ARG A 79 -17.21 -2.86 9.08
CA ARG A 79 -16.27 -3.61 9.92
C ARG A 79 -15.37 -4.48 9.05
N LYS A 80 -14.14 -4.66 9.51
CA LYS A 80 -13.27 -5.74 9.02
C LYS A 80 -13.73 -7.05 9.61
N LYS A 81 -14.03 -8.04 8.77
CA LYS A 81 -14.23 -9.43 9.18
C LYS A 81 -13.04 -10.23 8.71
N LEU A 82 -12.28 -10.85 9.61
CA LEU A 82 -11.24 -11.82 9.24
C LEU A 82 -11.90 -13.02 8.54
N ILE A 83 -11.40 -13.39 7.38
CA ILE A 83 -11.96 -14.45 6.52
C ILE A 83 -11.03 -15.65 6.38
N ALA A 84 -9.72 -15.39 6.27
CA ALA A 84 -8.74 -16.40 5.93
C ALA A 84 -7.33 -15.95 6.32
N HIS A 85 -6.43 -16.92 6.44
CA HIS A 85 -4.99 -16.72 6.40
C HIS A 85 -4.43 -17.32 5.12
N VAL A 86 -3.50 -16.61 4.49
CA VAL A 86 -2.86 -17.06 3.25
C VAL A 86 -1.35 -16.94 3.38
N ALA A 87 -0.61 -17.91 2.85
CA ALA A 87 0.84 -17.86 2.77
C ALA A 87 1.26 -17.40 1.37
N VAL A 88 2.17 -16.45 1.27
CA VAL A 88 2.81 -16.08 -0.01
C VAL A 88 3.64 -17.26 -0.49
N ASP A 89 3.31 -17.83 -1.65
CA ASP A 89 4.07 -18.95 -2.21
C ASP A 89 5.06 -18.49 -3.29
N GLN A 90 4.68 -17.51 -4.11
CA GLN A 90 5.48 -17.02 -5.21
C GLN A 90 5.24 -15.52 -5.45
N ILE A 91 6.32 -14.75 -5.51
CA ILE A 91 6.28 -13.38 -6.00
C ILE A 91 6.22 -13.42 -7.54
N ILE A 92 5.14 -12.90 -8.12
CA ILE A 92 4.93 -12.88 -9.57
C ILE A 92 5.73 -11.72 -10.16
N ASN A 93 5.55 -10.52 -9.60
CA ASN A 93 6.25 -9.32 -10.03
C ASN A 93 6.26 -8.26 -8.90
N ASP A 94 6.48 -7.00 -9.27
CA ASP A 94 6.55 -5.90 -8.32
C ASP A 94 5.23 -5.66 -7.57
N HIS A 95 4.08 -6.01 -8.16
CA HIS A 95 2.75 -5.70 -7.63
C HIS A 95 1.92 -6.93 -7.23
N TYR A 96 2.31 -8.12 -7.69
CA TYR A 96 1.50 -9.32 -7.50
C TYR A 96 2.29 -10.48 -6.92
N ALA A 97 1.60 -11.27 -6.11
CA ALA A 97 2.06 -12.55 -5.61
C ALA A 97 0.93 -13.59 -5.67
N HIS A 98 1.32 -14.84 -5.87
CA HIS A 98 0.46 -15.98 -5.59
C HIS A 98 0.51 -16.30 -4.10
N VAL A 99 -0.65 -16.71 -3.60
CA VAL A 99 -0.79 -17.15 -2.21
C VAL A 99 -1.52 -18.48 -2.14
N THR A 100 -1.14 -19.29 -1.17
CA THR A 100 -1.83 -20.53 -0.82
C THR A 100 -2.70 -20.29 0.40
N VAL A 101 -3.93 -20.80 0.38
CA VAL A 101 -4.87 -20.65 1.50
C VAL A 101 -4.50 -21.63 2.61
N ILE A 102 -4.24 -21.12 3.81
CA ILE A 102 -3.98 -21.93 5.01
C ILE A 102 -5.32 -22.36 5.62
N ASP A 103 -6.22 -21.40 5.78
CA ASP A 103 -7.58 -21.60 6.27
C ASP A 103 -8.55 -20.56 5.70
N GLY A 104 -9.84 -20.84 5.84
CA GLY A 104 -10.91 -19.96 5.38
C GLY A 104 -11.21 -20.07 3.89
N GLU A 105 -12.09 -19.18 3.42
CA GLU A 105 -12.55 -19.17 2.03
C GLU A 105 -12.48 -17.73 1.47
N PRO A 106 -11.26 -17.31 1.08
CA PRO A 106 -11.05 -15.99 0.52
C PRO A 106 -11.70 -15.88 -0.87
N ARG A 107 -12.14 -14.68 -1.23
CA ARG A 107 -12.77 -14.38 -2.51
C ARG A 107 -12.15 -13.15 -3.15
N LYS A 108 -12.34 -13.02 -4.46
CA LYS A 108 -11.96 -11.82 -5.21
C LYS A 108 -12.56 -10.57 -4.53
N GLY A 109 -11.72 -9.55 -4.35
CA GLY A 109 -12.07 -8.29 -3.68
C GLY A 109 -11.89 -8.29 -2.17
N ASP A 110 -11.59 -9.43 -1.53
CA ASP A 110 -11.15 -9.42 -0.14
C ASP A 110 -9.81 -8.69 -0.01
N ILE A 111 -9.63 -7.98 1.11
CA ILE A 111 -8.48 -7.15 1.41
C ILE A 111 -7.41 -8.02 2.08
N VAL A 112 -6.17 -7.88 1.65
CA VAL A 112 -5.03 -8.57 2.25
C VAL A 112 -4.14 -7.52 2.91
N GLU A 113 -3.73 -7.78 4.16
CA GLU A 113 -2.86 -6.86 4.90
C GLU A 113 -1.45 -7.44 5.06
N LEU A 114 -0.47 -6.68 4.59
CA LEU A 114 0.95 -6.94 4.80
C LEU A 114 1.47 -6.11 5.97
N GLN A 115 1.86 -6.80 7.03
CA GLN A 115 2.55 -6.23 8.19
C GLN A 115 4.01 -5.96 7.82
N ARG A 116 4.50 -4.72 8.02
CA ARG A 116 5.94 -4.45 7.94
C ARG A 116 6.55 -4.56 9.34
N HIS A 117 7.49 -5.48 9.52
CA HIS A 117 8.36 -5.53 10.69
C HIS A 117 9.64 -4.73 10.34
N HIS A 118 9.95 -3.70 11.13
CA HIS A 118 11.19 -2.92 11.04
C HIS A 118 12.25 -3.51 11.97
#